data_AF-A0A2X2RM28-F1
#
_entry.id   AF-A0A2X2RM28-F1
#
_cell.length_a   1.000
_cell.length_b   1.000
_cell.length_c   1.000
_cell.angle_alpha   90.00
_cell.angle_beta   90.00
_cell.angle_gamma   90.00
#
_symmetry.space_group_name_H-M   'P 1'
#
loop_
_entity.id
_entity.type
_entity.pdbx_description
1 polymer ?
#
loop_
_entity_poly.entity_id
_entity_poly.type
_entity_poly.pdbx_seq_one_letter_code
_entity_poly.pdbx_strand_id
1 'polypeptide(L)' 'MYDYIDDDSDAYFNNSFLGTWTSYKTGKSKPCNWGLHRIPCAGDLDGGAGEFMPTEKYYEYGWKNYTP' A
#
# COMPACT_ATOMS: atom_id res chain seq x y z
N MET A 1 11.21 6.64 17.54
CA MET A 1 10.88 5.59 18.53
C MET A 1 9.68 4.89 17.97
N TYR A 2 9.83 3.62 17.58
CA TYR A 2 8.72 2.84 17.03
C TYR A 2 7.90 2.31 18.21
N ASP A 3 6.60 2.57 18.20
CA ASP A 3 5.66 2.10 19.20
C ASP A 3 4.87 0.93 18.60
N TYR A 4 5.19 -0.29 19.03
CA TYR A 4 4.60 -1.54 18.52
C TYR A 4 3.29 -1.90 19.25
N ILE A 5 2.73 -0.96 20.01
CA ILE A 5 1.59 -1.22 20.91
C ILE A 5 0.33 -1.69 20.19
N ASP A 6 0.25 -1.45 18.88
CA ASP A 6 -0.92 -1.71 18.06
C ASP A 6 -0.56 -2.49 16.79
N ASP A 7 0.62 -3.12 16.70
CA ASP A 7 1.11 -3.81 15.48
C ASP A 7 0.17 -4.95 15.02
N ASP A 8 -0.55 -5.56 15.97
CA ASP A 8 -1.55 -6.62 15.74
C ASP A 8 -2.98 -6.09 15.51
N SER A 9 -3.17 -4.77 15.49
CA SER A 9 -4.47 -4.15 15.32
C SER A 9 -4.82 -3.98 13.85
N ASP A 10 -6.03 -4.35 13.47
CA ASP A 10 -6.58 -4.10 12.13
C ASP A 10 -6.56 -2.59 11.76
N ALA A 11 -6.48 -1.70 12.75
CA ALA A 11 -6.41 -0.25 12.58
C ALA A 11 -4.97 0.30 12.53
N TYR A 12 -3.95 -0.56 12.66
CA TYR A 12 -2.55 -0.15 12.69
C TYR A 12 -2.15 0.55 11.39
N PHE A 13 -1.74 1.80 11.53
CA PHE A 13 -1.36 2.64 10.41
C PHE A 13 -0.07 3.40 10.74
N ASN A 14 1.06 2.69 10.63
CA ASN A 14 2.40 3.23 10.85
C ASN A 14 3.23 3.11 9.56
N ASN A 15 4.24 3.97 9.40
CA ASN A 15 5.16 3.94 8.27
C ASN A 15 4.46 3.95 6.89
N SER A 16 3.52 4.86 6.72
CA SER A 16 2.74 5.01 5.49
C SER A 16 2.82 6.43 4.93
N PHE A 17 2.54 6.53 3.64
CA PHE A 17 2.43 7.76 2.90
C PHE A 17 1.18 7.70 2.03
N LEU A 18 0.43 8.79 2.01
CA LEU A 18 -0.69 8.99 1.12
C LEU A 18 -0.56 10.39 0.53
N GLY A 19 -0.36 10.46 -0.79
CA GLY A 19 -0.19 11.73 -1.46
C GLY A 19 -0.21 11.61 -2.96
N THR A 20 0.39 12.60 -3.60
CA THR A 20 0.47 12.71 -5.05
C THR A 20 1.92 12.90 -5.43
N TRP A 21 2.40 12.08 -6.36
CA TRP A 21 3.67 12.34 -7.04
C TRP A 21 3.40 13.21 -8.26
N THR A 22 4.19 14.28 -8.43
CA THR A 22 4.13 15.16 -9.59
C THR A 22 5.46 15.19 -10.32
N SER A 23 5.43 14.91 -11.63
CA SER A 23 6.61 14.96 -12.47
C SER A 23 7.10 16.40 -12.65
N TYR A 24 8.34 16.70 -12.27
CA TYR A 24 8.96 17.99 -12.55
C TYR A 24 9.17 18.26 -14.05
N LYS A 25 9.35 17.21 -14.86
CA LYS A 25 9.60 17.34 -16.31
C LYS A 25 8.33 17.54 -17.13
N THR A 26 7.24 16.87 -16.75
CA THR A 26 6.00 16.84 -17.56
C THR A 26 4.80 17.50 -16.89
N GLY A 27 4.91 17.86 -15.60
CA GLY A 27 3.80 18.39 -14.80
C GLY A 27 2.70 17.36 -14.48
N LYS A 28 2.80 16.12 -14.97
CA LYS A 28 1.79 15.09 -14.74
C LYS A 28 1.83 14.60 -13.29
N SER A 29 0.67 14.51 -12.68
CA SER A 29 0.48 14.01 -11.31
C SER A 29 -0.15 12.62 -11.30
N LYS A 30 0.22 11.81 -10.30
CA LYS A 30 -0.34 10.47 -10.05
C LYS A 30 -0.51 10.23 -8.55
N PRO A 31 -1.50 9.44 -8.13
CA PRO A 31 -1.55 8.92 -6.76
C PRO A 31 -0.23 8.24 -6.39
N CYS A 32 0.25 8.50 -5.18
CA CYS A 32 1.42 7.85 -4.62
C CYS A 32 1.11 7.49 -3.18
N ASN A 33 1.05 6.19 -2.92
CA ASN A 33 0.64 5.63 -1.65
C ASN A 33 1.46 4.37 -1.38
N TRP A 34 1.99 4.27 -0.15
CA TRP A 34 2.71 3.10 0.35
C TRP A 34 2.49 3.01 1.86
N GLY A 35 2.66 1.82 2.42
CA GLY A 35 2.50 1.59 3.85
C GLY A 35 3.12 0.25 4.25
N LEU A 36 3.49 0.14 5.51
CA LEU A 36 3.88 -1.14 6.12
C LEU A 36 2.60 -1.91 6.49
N HIS A 37 2.57 -3.22 6.24
CA HIS A 37 1.42 -4.14 6.38
C HIS A 37 0.22 -3.86 5.47
N ARG A 38 -0.17 -2.60 5.26
CA ARG A 38 -1.29 -2.22 4.40
C ARG A 38 -1.02 -0.97 3.57
N ILE A 39 -1.42 -1.00 2.30
CA ILE A 39 -1.30 0.14 1.40
C ILE A 39 -2.59 0.99 1.50
N PRO A 40 -2.52 2.26 1.94
CA PRO A 40 -3.71 3.12 2.01
C PRO A 40 -4.30 3.34 0.62
N CYS A 41 -5.64 3.40 0.55
CA CYS A 41 -6.38 3.67 -0.67
C CYS A 41 -6.03 2.72 -1.84
N ALA A 42 -5.64 1.47 -1.55
CA ALA A 42 -5.32 0.46 -2.56
C ALA A 42 -6.53 0.04 -3.41
N GLY A 43 -7.75 0.34 -2.96
CA GLY A 43 -8.97 -0.02 -3.68
C GLY A 43 -9.08 -1.54 -3.84
N ASP A 44 -9.33 -1.99 -5.06
CA ASP A 44 -9.48 -3.41 -5.38
C ASP A 44 -8.15 -4.13 -5.61
N LEU A 45 -7.01 -3.45 -5.46
CA LEU A 45 -5.69 -4.08 -5.45
C LEU A 45 -5.52 -4.94 -4.20
N ASP A 46 -6.03 -4.49 -3.06
CA ASP A 46 -5.88 -5.19 -1.79
C ASP A 46 -7.13 -6.02 -1.49
N GLY A 47 -6.99 -7.34 -1.57
CA GLY A 47 -8.04 -8.32 -1.27
C GLY A 47 -7.81 -9.09 0.02
N GLY A 48 -6.82 -8.72 0.83
CA GLY A 48 -6.49 -9.46 2.06
C GLY A 48 -7.44 -9.15 3.21
N ALA A 49 -7.64 -10.11 4.12
CA ALA A 49 -8.49 -9.91 5.29
C ALA A 49 -7.73 -9.19 6.42
N GLY A 50 -6.55 -9.70 6.81
CA GLY A 50 -5.71 -9.11 7.86
C GLY A 50 -4.53 -8.28 7.33
N GLU A 51 -3.89 -8.71 6.24
CA GLU A 51 -2.71 -8.06 5.67
C GLU A 51 -2.93 -7.72 4.19
N PHE A 52 -2.08 -6.88 3.60
CA PHE A 52 -2.14 -6.60 2.16
C PHE A 52 -1.95 -7.89 1.36
N MET A 53 -2.92 -8.19 0.50
CA MET A 53 -2.79 -9.26 -0.49
C MET A 53 -3.23 -8.75 -1.86
N PRO A 54 -2.35 -8.74 -2.87
CA PRO A 54 -2.72 -8.29 -4.20
C PRO A 54 -3.80 -9.20 -4.78
N THR A 55 -4.85 -8.62 -5.38
CA THR A 55 -5.85 -9.43 -6.09
C THR A 55 -5.28 -9.99 -7.39
N GLU A 56 -5.76 -11.17 -7.80
CA GLU A 56 -5.20 -11.93 -8.94
C GLU A 56 -5.09 -11.11 -10.23
N LYS A 57 -6.05 -10.21 -10.49
CA LYS A 57 -6.05 -9.33 -11.66
C LYS A 57 -4.85 -8.40 -11.75
N TYR A 58 -4.11 -8.21 -10.66
CA TYR A 58 -2.93 -7.35 -10.64
C TYR A 58 -1.59 -8.11 -10.69
N TYR A 59 -1.60 -9.45 -10.70
CA TYR A 59 -0.36 -10.24 -10.68
C TYR A 59 0.58 -9.93 -11.83
N GLU A 60 0.05 -9.68 -13.03
CA GLU A 60 0.84 -9.36 -14.22
C GLU A 60 1.56 -8.00 -14.13
N TYR A 61 1.15 -7.11 -13.21
CA TYR A 61 1.79 -5.82 -12.97
C TYR A 61 2.89 -5.87 -11.91
N GLY A 62 3.48 -7.04 -11.67
CA GLY A 62 4.62 -7.23 -10.77
C GLY A 62 4.29 -7.87 -9.42
N TRP A 63 3.04 -8.27 -9.19
CA TRP A 63 2.60 -8.88 -7.93
C TRP A 63 2.59 -10.41 -7.93
N LYS A 64 2.89 -11.06 -9.06
CA LYS A 64 2.81 -12.52 -9.22
C LYS A 64 3.61 -13.34 -8.18
N ASN A 65 4.73 -12.80 -7.71
CA ASN A 65 5.61 -13.47 -6.74
C ASN A 65 5.59 -12.78 -5.37
N TYR A 66 4.56 -11.98 -5.09
CA TYR A 66 4.43 -11.32 -3.79
C TYR A 66 4.17 -12.36 -2.70
N THR A 67 4.90 -12.22 -1.61
CA THR A 67 4.69 -12.97 -0.37
C THR A 67 4.58 -11.94 0.76
N PRO A 68 3.49 -11.94 1.54
CA PRO A 68 3.35 -11.05 2.70
C PRO A 68 4.46 -11.28 3.73
#